data_AF-A0A8B7U1E9-F1
#
_entry.id   AF-A0A8B7U1E9-F1
#
_cell.length_a   1.000
_cell.length_b   1.000
_cell.length_c   1.000
_cell.angle_alpha   90.00
_cell.angle_beta   90.00
_cell.angle_gamma   90.00
#
_symmetry.space_group_name_H-M   'P 1'
#
loop_
_entity.id
_entity.type
_entity.pdbx_description
1 polymer ?
#
loop_
_entity_poly.entity_id
_entity_poly.type
_entity_poly.pdbx_seq_one_letter_code
_entity_poly.pdbx_strand_id
1 'polypeptide(L)'
;MAAVDSDVESLPRGGFRCCLCQVTTANRPSLDAHLGGRKHRHLVELRAARKAQGLRSVFVSGFPRDVDSAQLSEYFQSFGPVASVVMDKDKVE
;
A
#
# COMPACT_ATOMS: atom_id res chain seq x y z
N MET A 1 4.24 -7.73 17.62
CA MET A 1 3.12 -6.75 17.64
C MET A 1 3.68 -5.33 17.70
N ALA A 2 4.36 -4.84 16.65
CA ALA A 2 5.26 -3.67 16.80
C ALA A 2 5.24 -2.69 15.61
N ALA A 3 4.05 -2.37 15.07
CA ALA A 3 3.94 -1.40 13.97
C ALA A 3 3.06 -0.18 14.27
N VAL A 4 2.39 -0.12 15.42
CA VAL A 4 1.47 0.98 15.76
C VAL A 4 2.19 2.28 16.18
N ASP A 5 3.46 2.20 16.60
CA ASP A 5 4.22 3.37 17.08
C ASP A 5 4.99 4.11 15.97
N SER A 6 5.16 3.52 14.77
CA SER A 6 5.99 4.17 13.73
C SER A 6 5.30 5.37 13.06
N ASP A 7 3.98 5.49 13.19
CA ASP A 7 3.18 6.53 12.54
C ASP A 7 2.80 7.67 13.49
N VAL A 8 3.35 7.68 14.71
CA VAL A 8 3.08 8.70 15.72
C VAL A 8 4.36 9.47 16.05
N GLU A 9 4.34 10.76 15.78
CA GLU A 9 5.38 11.69 16.20
C GLU A 9 4.96 12.42 17.48
N SER A 10 5.86 12.52 18.45
CA SER A 10 5.66 13.35 19.63
C SER A 10 6.02 14.81 19.30
N LEU A 11 5.12 15.73 19.64
CA LEU A 11 5.30 17.16 19.41
C LEU A 11 5.72 17.90 20.69
N PRO A 12 6.36 19.07 20.56
CA PRO A 12 6.63 19.95 21.69
C PRO A 12 5.34 20.26 22.45
N ARG A 13 5.45 20.44 23.78
CA ARG A 13 4.32 20.69 24.70
C ARG A 13 3.39 19.48 24.95
N GLY A 14 3.85 18.26 24.66
CA GLY A 14 3.14 17.02 25.02
C GLY A 14 2.03 16.62 24.05
N GLY A 15 2.00 17.21 22.85
CA GLY A 15 1.09 16.81 21.78
C GLY A 15 1.62 15.59 21.01
N PHE A 16 0.76 14.97 20.21
CA PHE A 16 1.11 13.86 19.32
C PHE A 16 0.57 14.12 17.92
N ARG A 17 1.27 13.67 16.89
CA ARG A 17 0.87 13.76 15.49
C ARG A 17 0.85 12.37 14.88
N CYS A 18 -0.27 11.98 14.29
CA CYS A 18 -0.30 10.79 13.43
C CYS A 18 0.12 11.19 12.02
N CYS A 19 1.21 10.64 11.49
CA CYS A 19 1.74 10.95 10.16
C CYS A 19 0.91 10.30 9.05
N LEU A 20 0.26 9.17 9.34
CA LEU A 20 -0.63 8.48 8.40
C LEU A 20 -1.91 9.28 8.11
N CYS A 21 -2.50 9.88 9.16
CA CYS A 21 -3.73 10.67 9.05
C CYS A 21 -3.48 12.18 8.99
N GLN A 22 -2.25 12.62 9.26
CA GLN A 22 -1.84 14.01 9.45
C GLN A 22 -2.64 14.77 10.52
N VAL A 23 -3.15 14.05 11.52
CA VAL A 23 -3.94 14.61 12.63
C VAL A 23 -3.05 14.86 13.85
N THR A 24 -3.25 15.99 14.52
CA THR A 24 -2.60 16.31 15.80
C THR A 24 -3.59 16.15 16.96
N THR A 25 -3.14 15.50 18.03
CA THR A 25 -3.89 15.28 19.27
C THR A 25 -3.15 15.91 20.45
N ALA A 26 -3.89 16.49 21.39
CA ALA A 26 -3.31 17.25 22.51
C ALA A 26 -2.84 16.38 23.69
N ASN A 27 -3.23 15.10 23.76
CA ASN A 27 -2.88 14.19 24.85
C ASN A 27 -2.93 12.73 24.40
N ARG A 28 -2.38 11.83 25.23
CA ARG A 28 -2.29 10.39 24.94
C ARG A 28 -3.66 9.70 24.80
N PRO A 29 -4.67 9.95 25.67
CA PRO A 29 -5.99 9.33 25.49
C PRO A 29 -6.66 9.66 24.15
N SER A 30 -6.52 10.91 23.70
CA SER A 30 -7.05 11.33 22.39
C SER A 30 -6.32 10.63 21.23
N LEU A 31 -5.01 10.41 21.38
CA LEU A 31 -4.23 9.63 20.42
C LEU A 31 -4.70 8.17 20.39
N ASP A 32 -4.85 7.51 21.54
CA ASP A 32 -5.25 6.10 21.58
C ASP A 32 -6.66 5.91 20.99
N ALA A 33 -7.58 6.84 21.28
CA ALA A 33 -8.90 6.88 20.64
C ALA A 33 -8.81 7.07 19.11
N HIS A 34 -7.90 7.94 18.64
CA HIS A 34 -7.64 8.13 17.21
C HIS A 34 -7.10 6.85 16.54
N LEU A 35 -6.10 6.18 17.13
CA LEU A 35 -5.51 4.94 16.63
C LEU A 35 -6.53 3.80 16.61
N GLY A 36 -7.44 3.77 17.59
CA GLY A 36 -8.59 2.86 17.63
C GLY A 36 -9.70 3.18 16.63
N GLY A 37 -9.67 4.36 16.01
CA GLY A 37 -10.71 4.84 15.10
C GLY A 37 -10.75 4.09 13.77
N ARG A 38 -11.97 3.91 13.23
CA ARG A 38 -12.21 3.24 11.94
C ARG A 38 -11.39 3.84 10.79
N LYS A 39 -11.27 5.17 10.73
CA LYS A 39 -10.51 5.86 9.68
C LYS A 39 -9.02 5.50 9.70
N HIS A 40 -8.39 5.53 10.88
CA HIS A 40 -6.98 5.20 11.03
C HIS A 40 -6.72 3.74 10.65
N ARG A 41 -7.52 2.81 11.19
CA ARG A 41 -7.39 1.37 10.88
C ARG A 41 -7.53 1.08 9.39
N HIS A 42 -8.50 1.70 8.73
CA HIS A 42 -8.67 1.56 7.28
C HIS A 42 -7.44 2.02 6.48
N LEU A 43 -6.84 3.16 6.86
CA LEU A 43 -5.61 3.63 6.22
C LEU A 43 -4.42 2.71 6.48
N VAL A 44 -4.31 2.14 7.67
CA VAL A 44 -3.28 1.15 8.01
C VAL A 44 -3.42 -0.09 7.12
N GLU A 45 -4.64 -0.62 6.98
CA GLU A 45 -4.94 -1.76 6.12
C GLU A 45 -4.62 -1.45 4.65
N LEU A 46 -5.03 -0.30 4.14
CA LEU A 46 -4.72 0.13 2.77
C LEU A 46 -3.21 0.24 2.53
N ARG A 47 -2.46 0.82 3.48
CA ARG A 47 -1.01 0.92 3.39
C ARG A 47 -0.35 -0.46 3.38
N ALA A 48 -0.80 -1.37 4.25
CA ALA A 48 -0.33 -2.74 4.30
C ALA A 48 -0.60 -3.48 2.98
N ALA A 49 -1.82 -3.35 2.44
CA ALA A 49 -2.19 -3.94 1.15
C ALA A 49 -1.31 -3.41 0.01
N ARG A 50 -1.12 -2.09 -0.09
CA ARG A 50 -0.24 -1.47 -1.11
C ARG A 50 1.21 -1.92 -0.98
N LYS A 51 1.75 -1.98 0.25
CA LYS A 51 3.12 -2.47 0.49
C LYS A 51 3.25 -3.93 0.08
N ALA A 52 2.27 -4.76 0.43
CA ALA A 52 2.25 -6.17 0.08
C ALA A 52 2.13 -6.39 -1.44
N GLN A 53 1.38 -5.54 -2.15
CA GLN A 53 1.31 -5.51 -3.62
C GLN A 53 2.67 -5.12 -4.22
N GLY A 54 3.30 -4.05 -3.73
CA GLY A 54 4.61 -3.59 -4.22
C GLY A 54 5.74 -4.62 -4.04
N LEU A 55 5.71 -5.40 -2.96
CA LEU A 55 6.71 -6.45 -2.71
C LEU A 55 6.55 -7.68 -3.62
N ARG A 56 5.35 -7.91 -4.18
CA ARG A 56 5.05 -9.07 -5.04
C ARG A 56 4.84 -8.71 -6.51
N SER A 57 4.84 -7.42 -6.83
CA SER A 57 4.68 -6.94 -8.21
C SER A 57 6.04 -6.82 -8.88
N VAL A 58 6.13 -7.32 -10.11
CA VAL A 58 7.31 -7.18 -10.97
C VAL A 58 6.94 -6.35 -12.19
N PHE A 59 7.85 -5.46 -12.61
CA PHE A 59 7.76 -4.78 -13.89
C PHE A 59 8.61 -5.53 -14.90
N VAL A 60 8.01 -5.90 -16.02
CA VAL A 60 8.68 -6.67 -17.07
C VAL A 60 8.45 -5.93 -18.39
N SER A 61 9.51 -5.75 -19.17
CA SER A 61 9.50 -5.02 -20.44
C SER A 61 10.28 -5.78 -21.52
N GLY A 62 10.17 -5.32 -22.77
CA GLY A 62 10.85 -5.96 -23.92
C GLY A 62 10.00 -7.01 -24.64
N PHE A 63 8.67 -6.98 -24.46
CA PHE A 63 7.76 -7.84 -25.20
C PHE A 63 7.53 -7.32 -26.63
N PRO A 64 7.44 -8.20 -27.64
CA PRO A 64 7.02 -7.80 -28.97
C PRO A 64 5.53 -7.40 -28.99
N ARG A 65 5.12 -6.61 -30.00
CA ARG A 65 3.81 -5.93 -30.05
C ARG A 65 2.61 -6.87 -30.13
N ASP A 66 2.85 -8.11 -30.52
CA ASP A 66 1.89 -9.19 -30.68
C ASP A 66 1.62 -9.97 -29.38
N VAL A 67 2.34 -9.67 -28.29
CA VAL A 67 2.12 -10.32 -27.00
C VAL A 67 0.87 -9.76 -26.31
N ASP A 68 -0.02 -10.66 -25.90
CA ASP A 68 -1.21 -10.32 -25.12
C ASP A 68 -1.06 -10.66 -23.62
N SER A 69 -2.01 -10.18 -22.82
CA SER A 69 -2.03 -10.42 -21.38
C SER A 69 -2.28 -11.87 -20.99
N ALA A 70 -2.94 -12.66 -21.86
CA ALA A 70 -3.25 -14.06 -21.58
C ALA A 70 -1.99 -14.92 -21.70
N GLN A 71 -1.19 -14.70 -22.76
CA GLN A 71 0.11 -15.33 -22.97
C GLN A 71 1.07 -15.03 -21.82
N LEU A 72 1.12 -13.77 -21.35
CA LEU A 72 1.93 -13.42 -20.18
C LEU A 72 1.45 -14.13 -18.92
N SER A 73 0.13 -14.16 -18.69
CA SER A 73 -0.44 -14.84 -17.53
C SER A 73 -0.11 -16.33 -17.54
N GLU A 74 -0.28 -17.02 -18.67
CA GLU A 74 0.04 -18.44 -18.83
C GLU A 74 1.53 -18.72 -18.61
N TYR A 75 2.40 -17.91 -19.22
CA TYR A 75 3.84 -18.05 -19.06
C TYR A 75 4.29 -17.83 -17.61
N PHE A 76 3.86 -16.75 -16.96
CA PHE A 76 4.25 -16.46 -15.58
C PHE A 76 3.64 -17.44 -14.57
N GLN A 77 2.48 -18.03 -14.88
CA GLN A 77 1.90 -19.10 -14.06
C GLN A 77 2.80 -20.33 -13.94
N SER A 78 3.68 -20.57 -14.92
CA SER A 78 4.67 -21.66 -14.84
C SER A 78 5.72 -21.47 -13.73
N PHE A 79 5.95 -20.23 -13.28
CA PHE A 79 6.89 -19.90 -12.19
C PHE A 79 6.19 -19.76 -10.83
N GLY A 80 4.86 -19.63 -10.82
CA GLY A 80 4.08 -19.50 -9.61
C GLY A 80 2.75 -18.77 -9.83
N PRO A 81 1.89 -18.67 -8.80
CA PRO A 81 0.57 -18.07 -8.93
C PRO A 81 0.67 -16.57 -9.30
N VAL A 82 0.04 -16.20 -10.41
CA VAL A 82 -0.04 -14.81 -10.89
C VAL A 82 -1.35 -14.19 -10.41
N ALA A 83 -1.26 -13.14 -9.60
CA ALA A 83 -2.45 -12.48 -9.06
C ALA A 83 -3.11 -11.50 -10.05
N SER A 84 -2.31 -10.79 -10.85
CA SER A 84 -2.78 -9.78 -11.80
C SER A 84 -1.71 -9.50 -12.84
N VAL A 85 -2.12 -9.35 -14.10
CA VAL A 85 -1.28 -8.85 -15.20
C VAL A 85 -1.92 -7.55 -15.69
N VAL A 86 -1.13 -6.48 -15.75
CA VAL A 86 -1.55 -5.19 -16.29
C VAL A 86 -0.58 -4.83 -17.40
N MET A 87 -1.09 -4.67 -18.62
CA MET A 87 -0.32 -4.18 -19.76
C MET A 87 -0.76 -2.75 -20.07
N ASP A 88 0.20 -1.85 -20.21
CA ASP A 88 -0.05 -0.51 -20.72
C ASP A 88 -0.39 -0.65 -22.22
N LYS A 89 -1.63 -0.30 -22.59
CA LYS A 89 -2.03 -0.35 -24.00
C LYS A 89 -1.71 1.00 -24.62
N ASP A 90 -1.03 0.96 -25.76
CA ASP A 90 -0.76 2.13 -26.59
C ASP A 90 -2.05 2.96 -26.74
N LYS A 91 -1.94 4.26 -26.45
CA LYS A 91 -3.01 5.22 -26.64
C LYS A 91 -3.34 5.22 -28.14
N VAL A 92 -4.50 4.69 -28.51
CA VAL A 92 -5.00 4.76 -29.88
C VAL A 92 -5.27 6.25 -30.16
N GLU A 93 -4.43 6.84 -31.00
CA GLU A 93 -4.63 8.17 -31.58
C GLU A 93 -5.77 8.14 -32.62
#